data_AF-A0A6A4GC13-F1
#
_entry.id   AF-A0A6A4GC13-F1
#
_cell.length_a   1.000
_cell.length_b   1.000
_cell.length_c   1.000
_cell.angle_alpha   90.00
_cell.angle_beta   90.00
_cell.angle_gamma   90.00
#
_symmetry.space_group_name_H-M   'P 1'
#
loop_
_entity.id
_entity.type
_entity.pdbx_description
1 polymer ?
#
loop_
_entity_poly.entity_id
_entity_poly.type
_entity_poly.pdbx_seq_one_letter_code
_entity_poly.pdbx_strand_id
1 'polypeptide(L)'
;MKNAGITSPQVFYDWLVEEGEYLRNLCRTPPQETVEMEYYLKLEALQGCQSRLLKLCQTYIAYVSEKQDSGSAYKRKLCNEEENEWKLISDVQALEACLNIEVRWVEGCDKWAEAKKMVKEASYQKALDKLECLLVARMFEMARLNISGTG
;
A
#
# COMPACT_ATOMS: atom_id res chain seq x y z
N MET A 1 34.89 -25.33 2.04
CA MET A 1 34.57 -25.44 0.59
C MET A 1 33.93 -26.79 0.24
N LYS A 2 34.61 -27.95 0.41
CA LYS A 2 33.97 -29.27 0.16
C LYS A 2 32.81 -29.62 1.13
N ASN A 3 32.88 -29.19 2.39
CA ASN A 3 31.87 -29.52 3.41
C ASN A 3 30.52 -28.80 3.25
N ALA A 4 30.41 -27.87 2.30
CA ALA A 4 29.16 -27.16 1.98
C ALA A 4 28.58 -27.57 0.62
N GLY A 5 29.11 -28.62 -0.03
CA GLY A 5 28.67 -29.05 -1.36
C GLY A 5 29.09 -28.14 -2.52
N ILE A 6 30.04 -27.21 -2.29
CA ILE A 6 30.46 -26.25 -3.31
C ILE A 6 31.65 -26.81 -4.09
N THR A 7 31.39 -27.19 -5.34
CA THR A 7 32.33 -27.89 -6.24
C THR A 7 33.49 -27.00 -6.70
N SER A 8 33.28 -25.69 -6.81
CA SER A 8 34.30 -24.73 -7.27
C SER A 8 34.07 -23.34 -6.66
N PRO A 9 35.13 -22.56 -6.38
CA PRO A 9 35.02 -21.14 -6.00
C PRO A 9 34.28 -20.29 -7.04
N GLN A 10 34.22 -20.73 -8.30
CA GLN A 10 33.49 -20.04 -9.37
C GLN A 10 31.99 -19.88 -9.07
N VAL A 11 31.39 -20.87 -8.39
CA VAL A 11 29.98 -20.87 -7.99
C VAL A 11 29.64 -19.66 -7.12
N PHE A 12 30.59 -19.20 -6.30
CA PHE A 12 30.39 -18.01 -5.47
C PHE A 12 30.28 -16.75 -6.31
N TYR A 13 31.05 -16.63 -7.39
CA TYR A 13 31.00 -15.48 -8.27
C TYR A 13 29.72 -15.50 -9.12
N ASP A 14 29.30 -16.67 -9.56
CA ASP A 14 28.03 -16.85 -10.28
C ASP A 14 26.84 -16.43 -9.39
N TRP A 15 26.79 -16.90 -8.14
CA TRP A 15 25.78 -16.47 -7.16
C TRP A 15 25.84 -14.98 -6.86
N LEU A 16 27.03 -14.38 -6.81
CA LEU A 16 27.16 -12.94 -6.56
C LEU A 16 26.58 -12.11 -7.71
N VAL A 17 26.73 -12.58 -8.94
CA VAL A 17 26.14 -11.95 -10.13
C VAL A 17 24.63 -12.14 -10.14
N GLU A 18 24.15 -13.36 -9.90
CA GLU A 18 22.72 -13.68 -9.79
C GLU A 18 22.03 -12.86 -8.70
N GLU A 19 22.62 -12.79 -7.51
CA GLU A 19 22.13 -11.97 -6.39
C GLU A 19 22.14 -10.48 -6.76
N GLY A 20 23.22 -10.00 -7.40
CA GLY A 20 23.31 -8.62 -7.85
C GLY A 20 22.31 -8.25 -8.95
N GLU A 21 21.88 -9.21 -9.77
CA GLU A 21 20.79 -9.05 -10.74
C GLU A 21 19.42 -9.11 -10.08
N TYR A 22 19.21 -10.03 -9.15
CA TYR A 22 18.01 -10.14 -8.32
C TYR A 22 17.73 -8.83 -7.57
N LEU A 23 18.72 -8.32 -6.83
CA LEU A 23 18.61 -7.07 -6.08
C LEU A 23 18.37 -5.84 -6.99
N ARG A 24 18.97 -5.81 -8.18
CA ARG A 24 18.71 -4.75 -9.18
C ARG A 24 17.29 -4.81 -9.73
N ASN A 25 16.75 -6.01 -9.93
CA ASN A 25 15.37 -6.20 -10.37
C ASN A 25 14.37 -5.89 -9.25
N LEU A 26 14.75 -6.07 -7.97
CA LEU A 26 13.98 -5.63 -6.80
C LEU A 26 13.91 -4.09 -6.68
N CYS A 27 14.99 -3.38 -7.03
CA CYS A 27 15.04 -1.91 -7.01
C CYS A 27 14.35 -1.24 -8.19
N ARG A 28 13.96 -1.97 -9.24
CA ARG A 28 13.08 -1.41 -10.26
C ARG A 28 11.74 -1.16 -9.59
N THR A 29 11.22 0.07 -9.75
CA THR A 29 9.86 0.43 -9.33
C THR A 29 8.96 -0.74 -9.66
N PRO A 30 8.41 -1.44 -8.67
CA PRO A 30 7.72 -2.66 -8.98
C PRO A 30 6.55 -2.27 -9.90
N PRO A 31 6.12 -3.16 -10.81
CA PRO A 31 4.86 -2.99 -11.53
C PRO A 31 3.63 -2.83 -10.59
N GLN A 32 3.83 -2.84 -9.27
CA GLN A 32 2.89 -2.82 -8.16
C GLN A 32 2.45 -1.42 -7.71
N GLU A 33 2.88 -0.34 -8.33
CA GLU A 33 2.22 0.97 -8.18
C GLU A 33 1.76 1.43 -9.56
N THR A 34 0.82 0.66 -10.12
CA THR A 34 0.12 1.11 -11.32
C THR A 34 -0.89 2.19 -10.96
N VAL A 35 -1.15 3.07 -11.91
CA VAL A 35 -2.22 4.07 -11.83
C VAL A 35 -3.59 3.39 -11.56
N GLU A 36 -3.77 2.14 -11.98
CA GLU A 36 -4.96 1.31 -11.69
C GLU A 36 -5.10 0.95 -10.21
N MET A 37 -4.00 0.63 -9.53
CA MET A 37 -4.02 0.36 -8.09
C MET A 37 -4.30 1.62 -7.28
N GLU A 38 -3.70 2.75 -7.69
CA GLU A 38 -4.03 4.05 -7.10
C GLU A 38 -5.50 4.37 -7.28
N TYR A 39 -6.03 4.18 -8.49
CA TYR A 39 -7.45 4.36 -8.79
C TYR A 39 -8.35 3.51 -7.90
N TYR A 40 -8.07 2.21 -7.76
CA TYR A 40 -8.80 1.33 -6.85
C TYR A 40 -8.77 1.83 -5.41
N LEU A 41 -7.60 2.21 -4.90
CA LEU A 41 -7.45 2.71 -3.52
C LEU A 41 -8.25 4.00 -3.30
N LYS A 42 -8.28 4.89 -4.29
CA LYS A 42 -9.07 6.13 -4.25
C LYS A 42 -10.57 5.85 -4.26
N LEU A 43 -11.03 4.86 -5.03
CA LEU A 43 -12.44 4.44 -5.00
C LEU A 43 -12.83 3.85 -3.64
N GLU A 44 -11.98 3.00 -3.05
CA GLU A 44 -12.23 2.44 -1.71
C GLU A 44 -12.27 3.55 -0.64
N ALA A 45 -11.36 4.53 -0.72
CA ALA A 45 -11.35 5.69 0.15
C ALA A 45 -12.61 6.56 0.00
N LEU A 46 -13.09 6.76 -1.23
CA LEU A 46 -14.32 7.49 -1.53
C LEU A 46 -15.54 6.78 -0.92
N GLN A 47 -15.69 5.47 -1.15
CA GLN A 47 -16.77 4.66 -0.58
C GLN A 47 -16.75 4.69 0.95
N GLY A 48 -15.56 4.63 1.56
CA GLY A 48 -15.37 4.78 3.00
C GLY A 48 -15.77 6.16 3.51
N CYS A 49 -15.42 7.23 2.79
CA CYS A 49 -15.79 8.61 3.13
C CYS A 49 -17.31 8.81 3.08
N GLN A 50 -17.96 8.35 2.02
CA GLN A 50 -19.42 8.39 1.87
C GLN A 50 -20.14 7.64 2.99
N SER A 51 -19.62 6.47 3.38
CA SER A 51 -20.15 5.70 4.50
C SER A 51 -20.01 6.43 5.84
N ARG A 52 -18.90 7.16 6.06
CA ARG A 52 -18.70 7.99 7.25
C ARG A 52 -19.64 9.20 7.24
N LEU A 53 -19.78 9.89 6.12
CA LEU A 53 -20.71 11.00 5.96
C LEU A 53 -22.15 10.58 6.24
N LEU A 54 -22.59 9.43 5.74
CA LEU A 54 -23.93 8.90 6.00
C LEU A 54 -24.15 8.64 7.51
N LYS A 55 -23.18 8.01 8.18
CA LYS A 55 -23.22 7.79 9.64
C LYS A 55 -23.23 9.10 10.41
N LEU A 56 -22.46 10.08 9.93
CA LEU A 56 -22.49 11.42 10.51
C LEU A 56 -23.91 11.99 10.36
N CYS A 57 -24.42 12.18 9.15
CA CYS A 57 -25.78 12.69 8.94
C CYS A 57 -26.85 12.00 9.82
N GLN A 58 -26.81 10.67 9.96
CA GLN A 58 -27.70 9.94 10.87
C GLN A 58 -27.53 10.33 12.36
N THR A 59 -26.29 10.38 12.85
CA THR A 59 -26.01 10.80 14.24
C THR A 59 -26.38 12.27 14.49
N TYR A 60 -26.23 13.15 13.48
CA TYR A 60 -26.68 14.53 13.57
C TYR A 60 -28.20 14.64 13.72
N ILE A 61 -28.95 13.91 12.89
CA ILE A 61 -30.42 13.89 12.93
C ILE A 61 -30.91 13.44 14.31
N ALA A 62 -30.31 12.38 14.86
CA ALA A 62 -30.61 11.92 16.22
C ALA A 62 -30.29 12.99 17.28
N TYR A 63 -29.12 13.63 17.17
CA TYR A 63 -28.68 14.68 18.10
C TYR A 63 -29.57 15.94 18.07
N VAL A 64 -29.98 16.41 16.88
CA VAL A 64 -30.86 17.57 16.72
C VAL A 64 -32.25 17.29 17.31
N SER A 65 -32.70 16.04 17.26
CA SER A 65 -33.96 15.61 17.88
C SER A 65 -33.93 15.72 19.42
N GLU A 66 -32.76 15.70 20.05
CA GLU A 66 -32.57 15.70 21.51
C GLU A 66 -32.28 17.10 22.10
N LYS A 67 -32.31 18.18 21.30
CA LYS A 67 -32.20 19.60 21.72
C LYS A 67 -31.01 19.92 22.66
N GLN A 68 -29.78 19.62 22.25
CA GLN A 68 -28.55 20.08 22.93
C GLN A 68 -27.74 21.10 22.11
N ASP A 69 -27.03 22.01 22.79
CA ASP A 69 -26.32 23.16 22.21
C ASP A 69 -24.91 22.89 21.62
N SER A 70 -24.38 21.66 21.67
CA SER A 70 -23.03 21.28 21.18
C SER A 70 -22.87 21.12 19.64
N GLY A 71 -23.78 21.68 18.82
CA GLY A 71 -23.81 21.46 17.36
C GLY A 71 -22.60 21.98 16.55
N SER A 72 -21.75 22.82 17.13
CA SER A 72 -20.62 23.47 16.43
C SER A 72 -19.50 22.50 16.05
N ALA A 73 -19.08 21.62 16.97
CA ALA A 73 -18.05 20.61 16.69
C ALA A 73 -18.53 19.58 15.66
N TYR A 74 -19.83 19.28 15.71
CA TYR A 74 -20.47 18.36 14.79
C TYR A 74 -20.46 18.90 13.35
N LYS A 75 -20.93 20.15 13.17
CA LYS A 75 -20.91 20.83 11.87
C LYS A 75 -19.52 20.91 11.27
N ARG A 76 -18.50 21.19 12.09
CA ARG A 76 -17.11 21.22 11.62
C ARG A 76 -16.65 19.87 11.09
N LYS A 77 -16.97 18.77 11.79
CA LYS A 77 -16.62 17.41 11.32
C LYS A 77 -17.33 17.08 10.00
N LEU A 78 -18.59 17.45 9.86
CA LEU A 78 -19.34 17.25 8.63
C LEU A 78 -18.69 18.00 7.45
N CYS A 79 -18.43 19.30 7.60
CA CYS A 79 -17.79 20.09 6.55
C CYS A 79 -16.40 19.54 6.15
N ASN A 80 -15.61 19.08 7.12
CA ASN A 80 -14.30 18.50 6.83
C ASN A 80 -14.40 17.19 6.03
N GLU A 81 -15.36 16.32 6.36
CA GLU A 81 -15.57 15.07 5.60
C GLU A 81 -16.18 15.36 4.21
N GLU A 82 -17.06 16.35 4.08
CA GLU A 82 -17.58 16.80 2.77
C GLU A 82 -16.44 17.33 1.90
N GLU A 83 -15.57 18.18 2.42
CA GLU A 83 -14.39 18.67 1.69
C GLU A 83 -13.48 17.51 1.26
N ASN A 84 -13.30 16.51 2.12
CA ASN A 84 -12.54 15.31 1.78
C ASN A 84 -13.21 14.48 0.68
N GLU A 85 -14.54 14.37 0.68
CA GLU A 85 -15.28 13.72 -0.42
C GLU A 85 -15.03 14.44 -1.75
N TRP A 86 -15.14 15.77 -1.79
CA TRP A 86 -14.88 16.55 -3.01
C TRP A 86 -13.47 16.32 -3.56
N LYS A 87 -12.46 16.29 -2.68
CA LYS A 87 -11.08 15.99 -3.08
C LYS A 87 -10.95 14.58 -3.65
N LEU A 88 -11.55 13.59 -3.00
CA LEU A 88 -11.53 12.21 -3.48
C LEU A 88 -12.26 12.05 -4.83
N ILE A 89 -13.40 12.74 -5.03
CA ILE A 89 -14.11 12.73 -6.32
C ILE A 89 -13.22 13.34 -7.41
N SER A 90 -12.55 14.46 -7.14
CA SER A 90 -11.64 15.10 -8.08
C SER A 90 -10.47 14.19 -8.45
N ASP A 91 -9.85 13.53 -7.46
CA ASP A 91 -8.75 12.57 -7.68
C ASP A 91 -9.22 11.39 -8.54
N VAL A 92 -10.38 10.82 -8.22
CA VAL A 92 -10.98 9.70 -8.97
C VAL A 92 -11.25 10.10 -10.41
N GLN A 93 -11.81 11.29 -10.65
CA GLN A 93 -12.08 11.78 -12.01
C GLN A 93 -10.80 12.02 -12.82
N ALA A 94 -9.75 12.55 -12.18
CA ALA A 94 -8.45 12.71 -12.83
C ALA A 94 -7.85 11.37 -13.24
N LEU A 95 -7.95 10.35 -12.36
CA LEU A 95 -7.48 9.00 -12.64
C LEU A 95 -8.33 8.30 -13.71
N GLU A 96 -9.65 8.52 -13.73
CA GLU A 96 -10.54 8.03 -14.79
C GLU A 96 -10.15 8.59 -16.16
N ALA A 97 -9.81 9.89 -16.23
CA ALA A 97 -9.32 10.51 -17.45
C ALA A 97 -7.95 9.95 -17.88
N CYS A 98 -7.02 9.74 -16.95
CA CYS A 98 -5.70 9.17 -17.24
C CYS A 98 -5.77 7.72 -17.72
N LEU A 99 -6.67 6.91 -17.15
CA LEU A 99 -6.84 5.49 -17.50
C LEU A 99 -7.85 5.27 -18.65
N ASN A 100 -8.45 6.35 -19.18
CA ASN A 100 -9.49 6.31 -20.21
C ASN A 100 -10.66 5.37 -19.83
N ILE A 101 -11.11 5.46 -18.58
CA ILE A 101 -12.19 4.65 -18.03
C ILE A 101 -13.54 5.33 -18.30
N GLU A 102 -14.38 4.69 -19.11
CA GLU A 102 -15.72 5.20 -19.41
C GLU A 102 -16.74 4.87 -18.31
N VAL A 103 -16.58 3.70 -17.66
CA VAL A 103 -17.49 3.22 -16.62
C VAL A 103 -16.71 3.00 -15.33
N ARG A 104 -17.07 3.76 -14.29
CA ARG A 104 -16.47 3.68 -12.96
C ARG A 104 -16.53 2.25 -12.42
N TRP A 105 -15.44 1.80 -11.80
CA TRP A 105 -15.41 0.47 -11.21
C TRP A 105 -16.33 0.41 -9.99
N VAL A 106 -17.09 -0.67 -9.91
CA VAL A 106 -18.05 -0.92 -8.84
C VAL A 106 -17.68 -2.24 -8.18
N GLU A 107 -17.92 -2.33 -6.87
CA GLU A 107 -17.73 -3.57 -6.13
C GLU A 107 -18.50 -4.72 -6.79
N GLY A 108 -17.78 -5.75 -7.22
CA GLY A 108 -18.33 -6.91 -7.93
C GLY A 108 -18.01 -6.98 -9.42
N CYS A 109 -17.43 -5.94 -10.03
CA CYS A 109 -16.91 -6.07 -11.40
C CYS A 109 -15.53 -6.77 -11.42
N ASP A 110 -15.20 -7.40 -12.54
CA ASP A 110 -13.94 -8.15 -12.68
C ASP A 110 -12.71 -7.26 -12.46
N LYS A 111 -12.73 -6.03 -13.00
CA LYS A 111 -11.65 -5.05 -12.83
C LYS A 111 -11.44 -4.66 -11.37
N TRP A 112 -12.52 -4.53 -10.59
CA TRP A 112 -12.43 -4.26 -9.16
C TRP A 112 -11.78 -5.42 -8.40
N ALA A 113 -12.17 -6.66 -8.73
CA ALA A 113 -11.62 -7.85 -8.10
C ALA A 113 -10.14 -8.05 -8.43
N GLU A 114 -9.75 -7.79 -9.68
CA GLU A 114 -8.37 -7.84 -10.14
C GLU A 114 -7.50 -6.78 -9.46
N ALA A 115 -7.94 -5.52 -9.44
CA ALA A 115 -7.19 -4.46 -8.78
C ALA A 115 -7.07 -4.68 -7.26
N LYS A 116 -8.13 -5.18 -6.61
CA LYS A 116 -8.07 -5.60 -5.21
C LYS A 116 -7.04 -6.68 -4.96
N LYS A 117 -6.89 -7.64 -5.89
CA LYS A 117 -5.87 -8.69 -5.83
C LYS A 117 -4.47 -8.09 -6.00
N MET A 118 -4.27 -7.23 -7.00
CA MET A 118 -2.99 -6.55 -7.23
C MET A 118 -2.52 -5.73 -6.01
N VAL A 119 -3.42 -4.97 -5.37
CA VAL A 119 -3.11 -4.22 -4.15
C VAL A 119 -2.70 -5.13 -3.00
N LYS A 120 -3.38 -6.27 -2.83
CA LYS A 120 -3.02 -7.25 -1.79
C LYS A 120 -1.66 -7.87 -2.06
N GLU A 121 -1.40 -8.32 -3.28
CA GLU A 121 -0.12 -8.91 -3.68
C GLU A 121 1.03 -7.92 -3.51
N ALA A 122 0.83 -6.66 -3.90
CA ALA A 122 1.81 -5.60 -3.67
C ALA A 122 2.08 -5.35 -2.18
N SER A 123 1.04 -5.33 -1.35
CA SER A 123 1.21 -5.17 0.09
C SER A 123 1.98 -6.33 0.72
N TYR A 124 1.76 -7.55 0.21
CA TYR A 124 2.46 -8.75 0.63
C TYR A 124 3.93 -8.71 0.22
N GLN A 125 4.22 -8.36 -1.04
CA GLN A 125 5.60 -8.22 -1.51
C GLN A 125 6.36 -7.16 -0.70
N LYS A 126 5.78 -5.97 -0.49
CA LYS A 126 6.39 -4.92 0.35
C LYS A 126 6.70 -5.41 1.77
N ALA A 127 5.84 -6.27 2.33
CA ALA A 127 6.08 -6.86 3.65
C ALA A 127 7.22 -7.91 3.62
N LEU A 128 7.30 -8.71 2.56
CA LEU A 128 8.41 -9.64 2.33
C LEU A 128 9.74 -8.91 2.15
N ASP A 129 9.80 -7.91 1.27
CA ASP A 129 11.01 -7.12 1.03
C ASP A 129 11.54 -6.49 2.33
N LYS A 130 10.62 -6.00 3.17
CA LYS A 130 10.98 -5.46 4.49
C LYS A 130 11.56 -6.52 5.41
N LEU A 131 11.01 -7.74 5.39
CA LEU A 131 11.53 -8.85 6.18
C LEU A 131 12.92 -9.28 5.69
N GLU A 132 13.12 -9.39 4.38
CA GLU A 132 14.42 -9.69 3.77
C GLU A 132 15.47 -8.64 4.15
N CYS A 133 15.14 -7.36 4.03
CA CYS A 133 16.01 -6.26 4.47
C CYS A 133 16.41 -6.39 5.95
N LEU A 134 15.49 -6.76 6.84
CA LEU A 134 15.78 -6.96 8.26
C LEU A 134 16.71 -8.15 8.50
N LEU A 135 16.51 -9.26 7.79
CA LEU A 135 17.38 -10.43 7.88
C LEU A 135 18.79 -10.11 7.42
N VAL A 136 18.92 -9.43 6.27
CA VAL A 136 20.21 -8.99 5.74
C VAL A 136 20.92 -8.05 6.73
N ALA A 137 20.21 -7.04 7.25
CA ALA A 137 20.75 -6.15 8.28
C ALA A 137 21.26 -6.92 9.50
N ARG A 138 20.48 -7.90 9.99
CA ARG A 138 20.85 -8.74 11.13
C ARG A 138 22.07 -9.62 10.84
N MET A 139 22.21 -10.16 9.63
CA MET A 139 23.38 -10.93 9.23
C MET A 139 24.65 -10.06 9.24
N PHE A 140 24.57 -8.83 8.73
CA PHE A 140 25.68 -7.88 8.77
C PHE A 140 26.04 -7.45 10.19
N GLU A 141 25.05 -7.24 11.06
CA GLU A 141 25.29 -6.98 12.49
C GLU A 141 26.05 -8.13 13.16
N MET A 142 25.61 -9.38 12.95
CA MET A 142 26.27 -10.55 13.54
C MET A 142 27.69 -10.76 12.96
N ALA A 143 27.89 -10.53 11.66
CA ALA A 143 29.21 -10.60 11.05
C ALA A 143 30.17 -9.55 11.66
N ARG A 144 29.71 -8.31 11.87
CA ARG A 144 30.49 -7.26 12.55
C ARG A 144 30.85 -7.65 13.98
N LEU A 145 29.91 -8.20 14.75
CA LEU A 145 30.16 -8.64 16.12
C LEU A 145 31.17 -9.80 16.19
N ASN A 146 31.10 -10.75 15.27
CA ASN A 146 32.05 -11.87 15.21
C ASN A 146 33.47 -11.44 14.83
N ILE A 147 33.63 -10.41 13.97
CA ILE A 147 34.95 -9.83 13.63
C ILE A 147 35.56 -9.09 14.83
N SER A 148 34.72 -8.58 15.74
CA SER A 148 35.17 -7.83 16.94
C SER A 148 35.70 -8.72 18.08
N GLY A 149 35.59 -10.05 17.96
CA GLY A 149 35.94 -11.03 19.01
C GLY A 149 37.21 -11.84 18.76
N THR A 150 37.90 -11.65 17.63
CA THR A 150 39.20 -12.27 17.34
C THR A 150 40.25 -11.19 17.16
N GLY A 151 40.60 -10.54 18.27
CA GLY A 151 41.78 -9.70 18.42
C GLY A 151 42.77 -10.36 19.36
#